data_AF-A0A1B6KZW5-F1
#
_entry.id   AF-A0A1B6KZW5-F1
#
_cell.length_a   1.000
_cell.length_b   1.000
_cell.length_c   1.000
_cell.angle_alpha   90.00
_cell.angle_beta   90.00
_cell.angle_gamma   90.00
#
_symmetry.space_group_name_H-M   'P 1'
#
loop_
_entity.id
_entity.type
_entity.pdbx_description
1 polymer ?
#
loop_
_entity_poly.entity_id
_entity_poly.type
_entity_poly.pdbx_seq_one_letter_code
_entity_poly.pdbx_strand_id
1 'polypeptide(L)'
;RTLSQARKYIIESLGPEYGEACILDLEITWQESEPRTPLICILSIGSDPSPQITALSKLKEIPLRAVSMGQGQEVHARRLISEAMAEGGWVLLQNIHLSLPFCSEAMDALVDTETIHETFRLWMTTEVHPQFPIGLLQSAIKFTNEPPQGIRASMKRTYQNITDR
;
A
#
# COMPACT_ATOMS: atom_id res chain seq x y z
N ARG A 1 4.99 -30.09 12.87
CA ARG A 1 4.57 -31.21 11.98
C ARG A 1 3.34 -30.84 11.16
N THR A 2 2.28 -30.30 11.76
CA THR A 2 1.02 -29.94 11.08
C THR A 2 1.18 -28.92 9.94
N LEU A 3 1.86 -27.79 10.17
CA LEU A 3 2.08 -26.77 9.14
C LEU A 3 2.80 -27.30 7.89
N SER A 4 3.79 -28.17 8.08
CA SER A 4 4.54 -28.78 6.96
C SER A 4 3.66 -29.73 6.15
N GLN A 5 2.78 -30.50 6.80
CA GLN A 5 1.86 -31.41 6.09
C GLN A 5 0.74 -30.64 5.39
N ALA A 6 0.21 -29.58 6.02
CA ALA A 6 -0.76 -28.70 5.39
C ALA A 6 -0.20 -28.04 4.12
N ARG A 7 1.05 -27.54 4.17
CA ARG A 7 1.72 -26.95 3.01
C ARG A 7 1.92 -27.96 1.88
N LYS A 8 2.31 -29.20 2.19
CA LYS A 8 2.42 -30.27 1.19
C LYS A 8 1.08 -30.57 0.51
N TYR A 9 0.02 -30.70 1.30
CA TYR A 9 -1.31 -30.95 0.78
C TYR A 9 -1.80 -29.83 -0.16
N ILE A 10 -1.57 -28.57 0.20
CA ILE A 10 -1.90 -27.41 -0.65
C ILE A 10 -1.13 -27.48 -1.98
N ILE A 11 0.17 -27.75 -1.93
CA ILE A 11 1.01 -27.86 -3.14
C ILE A 11 0.54 -28.99 -4.05
N GLU A 12 0.24 -30.15 -3.49
CA GLU A 12 -0.23 -31.32 -4.25
C GLU A 12 -1.62 -31.10 -4.85
N SER A 13 -2.48 -30.30 -4.18
CA SER A 13 -3.86 -30.09 -4.60
C SER A 13 -4.05 -28.92 -5.57
N LEU A 14 -3.32 -27.81 -5.37
CA LEU A 14 -3.51 -26.55 -6.10
C LEU A 14 -2.32 -26.19 -6.99
N GLY A 15 -1.15 -26.78 -6.76
CA GLY A 15 0.08 -26.47 -7.48
C GLY A 15 1.17 -25.86 -6.59
N PRO A 16 2.45 -25.98 -7.00
CA PRO A 16 3.59 -25.49 -6.24
C PRO A 16 3.56 -23.98 -5.95
N GLU A 17 3.00 -23.17 -6.85
CA GLU A 17 2.86 -21.73 -6.73
C GLU A 17 2.03 -21.30 -5.50
N TYR A 18 1.05 -22.10 -5.09
CA TYR A 18 0.24 -21.88 -3.88
C TYR A 18 0.96 -22.26 -2.59
N GLY A 19 2.11 -22.93 -2.71
CA GLY A 19 2.97 -23.28 -1.59
C GLY A 19 4.18 -22.38 -1.44
N GLU A 20 4.49 -21.49 -2.39
CA GLU A 20 5.63 -20.58 -2.30
C GLU A 20 5.25 -19.26 -1.62
N ALA A 21 6.23 -18.63 -0.97
CA ALA A 21 6.01 -17.30 -0.39
C ALA A 21 5.96 -16.27 -1.52
N CYS A 22 4.87 -15.50 -1.61
CA CYS A 22 4.77 -14.38 -2.53
C CYS A 22 5.63 -13.22 -2.02
N ILE A 23 6.43 -12.62 -2.91
CA ILE A 23 7.18 -11.40 -2.62
C ILE A 23 6.30 -10.24 -3.06
N LEU A 24 6.10 -9.25 -2.19
CA LEU A 24 5.38 -8.03 -2.54
C LEU A 24 6.10 -7.32 -3.70
N ASP A 25 5.37 -7.09 -4.78
CA ASP A 25 5.76 -6.24 -5.89
C ASP A 25 4.85 -5.01 -5.92
N LEU A 26 5.40 -3.86 -5.53
CA LEU A 26 4.64 -2.61 -5.47
C LEU A 26 4.25 -2.09 -6.86
N GLU A 27 5.00 -2.44 -7.91
CA GLU A 27 4.65 -2.01 -9.26
C GLU A 27 3.41 -2.75 -9.75
N ILE A 28 3.36 -4.07 -9.57
CA ILE A 28 2.17 -4.87 -9.90
C ILE A 28 0.97 -4.41 -9.07
N THR A 29 1.16 -4.24 -7.75
CA THR A 29 0.10 -3.77 -6.84
C THR A 29 -0.45 -2.41 -7.27
N TRP A 30 0.41 -1.50 -7.72
CA TRP A 30 0.00 -0.21 -8.27
C TRP A 30 -0.75 -0.35 -9.61
N GLN A 31 -0.29 -1.21 -10.52
CA GLN A 31 -0.94 -1.44 -11.82
C GLN A 31 -2.36 -2.01 -11.68
N GLU A 32 -2.62 -2.81 -10.65
CA GLU A 32 -3.95 -3.34 -10.33
C GLU A 32 -4.90 -2.30 -9.73
N SER A 33 -4.40 -1.12 -9.34
CA SER A 33 -5.19 -0.08 -8.70
C SER A 33 -5.78 0.93 -9.69
N GLU A 34 -6.95 1.46 -9.36
CA GLU A 34 -7.62 2.56 -10.06
C GLU A 34 -7.55 3.87 -9.24
N PRO A 35 -7.86 5.05 -9.81
CA PRO A 35 -7.79 6.31 -9.08
C PRO A 35 -8.64 6.37 -7.80
N ARG A 36 -9.77 5.65 -7.76
CA ARG A 36 -10.65 5.56 -6.58
C ARG A 36 -10.35 4.37 -5.68
N THR A 37 -9.35 3.56 -6.02
CA THR A 37 -8.93 2.38 -5.25
C THR A 37 -7.69 2.75 -4.43
N PRO A 38 -7.85 3.16 -3.16
CA PRO A 38 -6.70 3.46 -2.33
C PRO A 38 -5.87 2.20 -2.07
N LEU A 39 -4.57 2.40 -1.90
CA LEU A 39 -3.62 1.34 -1.55
C LEU A 39 -3.23 1.50 -0.08
N ILE A 40 -3.54 0.50 0.74
CA ILE A 40 -3.31 0.54 2.19
C ILE A 40 -2.25 -0.50 2.56
N CYS A 41 -1.12 -0.01 3.06
CA CYS A 41 -0.14 -0.86 3.73
C CYS A 41 -0.52 -1.01 5.21
N ILE A 42 -0.75 -2.25 5.62
CA ILE A 42 -0.83 -2.59 7.04
C ILE A 42 0.60 -2.76 7.55
N LEU A 43 1.01 -1.89 8.47
CA LEU A 43 2.36 -1.84 8.99
C LEU A 43 2.62 -3.02 9.93
N SER A 44 3.72 -3.72 9.68
CA SER A 44 4.33 -4.67 10.62
C SER A 44 5.54 -4.01 11.27
N ILE A 45 5.94 -4.49 12.46
CA ILE A 45 7.06 -3.92 13.22
C ILE A 45 8.31 -3.81 12.34
N GLY A 46 8.85 -2.59 12.21
CA GLY A 46 10.08 -2.32 11.47
C GLY A 46 9.94 -2.39 9.94
N SER A 47 8.72 -2.37 9.40
CA SER A 47 8.50 -2.38 7.96
C SER A 47 7.57 -1.26 7.47
N ASP A 48 8.19 -0.18 7.00
CA ASP A 48 7.54 0.96 6.37
C ASP A 48 7.78 0.93 4.84
N PRO A 49 6.74 0.89 3.99
CA PRO A 49 6.90 0.89 2.54
C PRO A 49 7.19 2.27 1.93
N SER A 50 7.13 3.36 2.71
CA SER A 50 7.26 4.73 2.22
C SER A 50 8.50 4.97 1.34
N PRO A 51 9.70 4.43 1.67
CA PRO A 51 10.86 4.56 0.80
C PRO A 51 10.70 3.84 -0.55
N GLN A 52 10.05 2.67 -0.55
CA GLN A 52 9.84 1.88 -1.77
C GLN A 52 8.77 2.52 -2.66
N ILE A 53 7.69 3.06 -2.08
CA ILE A 53 6.68 3.85 -2.80
C ILE A 53 7.31 5.10 -3.41
N THR A 54 8.19 5.78 -2.66
CA THR A 54 8.93 6.95 -3.15
C THR A 54 9.84 6.58 -4.32
N ALA A 55 10.59 5.48 -4.20
CA ALA A 55 11.45 5.00 -5.28
C ALA A 55 10.62 4.65 -6.54
N LEU A 56 9.49 3.97 -6.37
CA LEU A 56 8.58 3.63 -7.47
C LEU A 56 8.01 4.89 -8.14
N SER A 57 7.58 5.89 -7.37
CA SER A 57 7.06 7.15 -7.93
C SER A 57 8.08 7.87 -8.80
N LYS A 58 9.36 7.87 -8.39
CA LYS A 58 10.47 8.43 -9.16
C LYS A 58 10.74 7.63 -10.43
N LEU A 59 10.72 6.29 -10.33
CA LEU A 59 10.89 5.40 -11.48
C LEU A 59 9.79 5.60 -12.53
N LYS A 60 8.56 5.87 -12.11
CA LYS A 60 7.41 6.15 -13.00
C LYS A 60 7.29 7.61 -13.40
N GLU A 61 8.18 8.48 -12.92
CA GLU A 61 8.13 9.93 -13.14
C GLU A 61 6.78 10.57 -12.74
N ILE A 62 6.11 10.00 -11.72
CA ILE A 62 4.84 10.49 -11.20
C ILE A 62 5.11 11.29 -9.91
N PRO A 63 4.60 12.52 -9.77
CA PRO A 63 4.82 13.31 -8.56
C PRO A 63 4.17 12.63 -7.35
N LEU A 64 4.93 12.48 -6.26
CA LEU A 64 4.46 11.96 -4.98
C LEU A 64 4.55 13.04 -3.91
N ARG A 65 3.45 13.28 -3.20
CA ARG A 65 3.39 14.18 -2.04
C ARG A 65 3.05 13.36 -0.79
N ALA A 66 3.92 13.39 0.22
CA ALA A 66 3.74 12.61 1.45
C ALA A 66 3.43 13.51 2.64
N VAL A 67 2.58 13.03 3.55
CA VAL A 67 2.27 13.68 4.83
C VAL A 67 2.18 12.63 5.93
N SER A 68 2.89 12.87 7.03
CA SER A 68 2.76 12.07 8.25
C SER A 68 1.56 12.57 9.05
N MET A 69 0.58 11.70 9.24
CA MET A 69 -0.64 12.04 9.97
C MET A 69 -0.33 12.21 11.46
N GLY A 70 -1.04 13.15 12.06
CA GLY A 70 -0.87 13.62 13.43
C GLY A 70 -1.71 14.88 13.63
N GLN A 71 -1.68 15.44 14.83
CA GLN A 71 -2.53 16.58 15.16
C GLN A 71 -2.31 17.76 14.20
N GLY A 72 -3.38 18.19 13.53
CA GLY A 72 -3.39 19.38 12.66
C GLY A 72 -2.90 19.13 11.22
N GLN A 73 -2.61 17.88 10.85
CA GLN A 73 -2.15 17.53 9.49
C GLN A 73 -3.30 17.35 8.49
N GLU A 74 -4.54 17.26 8.97
CA GLU A 74 -5.74 17.03 8.15
C GLU A 74 -5.92 18.12 7.09
N VAL A 75 -5.64 19.38 7.45
CA VAL A 75 -5.75 20.51 6.51
C VAL A 75 -4.75 20.37 5.36
N HIS A 76 -3.52 19.95 5.68
CA HIS A 76 -2.50 19.74 4.67
C HIS A 76 -2.82 18.52 3.80
N ALA A 77 -3.21 17.41 4.41
CA ALA A 77 -3.59 16.19 3.73
C ALA A 77 -4.76 16.41 2.76
N ARG A 78 -5.82 17.12 3.19
CA ARG A 78 -6.97 17.48 2.34
C ARG A 78 -6.54 18.27 1.11
N ARG A 79 -5.68 19.27 1.30
CA ARG A 79 -5.14 20.09 0.20
C ARG A 79 -4.35 19.22 -0.78
N LEU A 80 -3.47 18.36 -0.29
CA LEU A 80 -2.67 17.47 -1.14
C LEU A 80 -3.55 16.50 -1.95
N ILE A 81 -4.57 15.91 -1.32
CA ILE A 81 -5.52 15.01 -1.99
C ILE A 81 -6.27 15.76 -3.09
N SER A 82 -6.84 16.92 -2.78
CA SER A 82 -7.59 17.73 -3.75
C SER A 82 -6.72 18.17 -4.94
N GLU A 83 -5.50 18.63 -4.69
CA GLU A 83 -4.56 19.02 -5.74
C GLU A 83 -4.19 17.82 -6.62
N ALA A 84 -3.84 16.67 -6.02
CA ALA A 84 -3.46 15.48 -6.77
C ALA A 84 -4.64 14.83 -7.51
N MET A 85 -5.88 14.93 -7.00
CA MET A 85 -7.07 14.49 -7.72
C MET A 85 -7.32 15.33 -8.98
N ALA A 86 -7.00 16.63 -8.95
CA ALA A 86 -7.19 17.53 -10.09
C ALA A 86 -6.02 17.47 -11.10
N GLU A 87 -4.78 17.48 -10.61
CA GLU A 87 -3.56 17.59 -11.42
C GLU A 87 -2.95 16.22 -11.76
N GLY A 88 -3.38 15.16 -11.07
CA GLY A 88 -2.70 13.87 -11.09
C GLY A 88 -1.55 13.77 -10.09
N GLY A 89 -1.06 12.55 -9.90
CA GLY A 89 0.02 12.27 -8.97
C GLY A 89 -0.43 11.50 -7.72
N TRP A 90 0.53 11.13 -6.90
CA TRP A 90 0.30 10.28 -5.76
C TRP A 90 0.32 11.07 -4.46
N VAL A 91 -0.55 10.68 -3.54
CA VAL A 91 -0.53 11.16 -2.15
C VAL A 91 -0.25 9.99 -1.24
N LEU A 92 0.71 10.14 -0.33
CA LEU A 92 1.03 9.16 0.70
C LEU A 92 0.66 9.71 2.09
N LEU A 93 -0.38 9.14 2.70
CA LEU A 93 -0.79 9.43 4.06
C LEU A 93 -0.12 8.42 5.01
N GLN A 94 0.91 8.85 5.72
CA GLN A 94 1.63 7.96 6.64
C GLN A 94 0.95 7.93 8.00
N ASN A 95 0.89 6.76 8.64
CA ASN A 95 0.32 6.56 9.97
C ASN A 95 -1.12 7.07 10.11
N ILE A 96 -1.97 6.83 9.10
CA ILE A 96 -3.32 7.40 9.01
C ILE A 96 -4.24 7.03 10.20
N HIS A 97 -3.99 5.89 10.86
CA HIS A 97 -4.64 5.51 12.13
C HIS A 97 -4.52 6.56 13.24
N LEU A 98 -3.54 7.46 13.19
CA LEU A 98 -3.42 8.58 14.13
C LEU A 98 -4.51 9.65 13.95
N SER A 99 -5.25 9.62 12.84
CA SER A 99 -6.42 10.47 12.60
C SER A 99 -7.56 9.68 11.94
N LEU A 100 -8.23 8.84 12.73
CA LEU A 100 -9.36 8.02 12.28
C LEU A 100 -10.53 8.80 11.66
N PRO A 101 -10.92 10.00 12.17
CA PRO A 101 -11.97 10.79 11.52
C PRO A 101 -11.59 11.17 10.09
N PHE A 102 -10.30 11.44 9.85
CA PHE A 102 -9.81 11.79 8.53
C PHE A 102 -9.77 10.59 7.57
N CYS A 103 -9.68 9.34 8.06
CA CYS A 103 -9.84 8.15 7.21
C CYS A 103 -11.19 8.16 6.50
N SER A 104 -12.27 8.44 7.23
CA SER A 104 -13.62 8.52 6.65
C SER A 104 -13.73 9.70 5.69
N GLU A 105 -13.19 10.85 6.06
CA GLU A 105 -13.19 12.03 5.20
C GLU A 105 -12.45 11.81 3.88
N ALA A 106 -11.29 11.13 3.92
CA ALA A 106 -10.53 10.77 2.72
C ALA A 106 -11.31 9.80 1.83
N MET A 107 -12.07 8.87 2.43
CA MET A 107 -12.96 7.98 1.69
C MET A 107 -14.10 8.76 1.03
N ASP A 108 -14.76 9.66 1.76
CA ASP A 108 -15.85 10.48 1.24
C ASP A 108 -15.35 11.35 0.07
N ALA A 109 -14.18 11.98 0.21
CA ALA A 109 -13.54 12.74 -0.87
C ALA A 109 -13.29 11.89 -2.14
N LEU A 110 -12.88 10.63 -1.97
CA LEU A 110 -12.70 9.69 -3.08
C LEU A 110 -14.02 9.27 -3.74
N VAL A 111 -15.16 9.38 -3.07
CA VAL A 111 -16.48 9.00 -3.61
C VAL A 111 -17.17 10.21 -4.24
N ASP A 112 -17.17 11.34 -3.53
CA ASP A 112 -17.95 12.53 -3.87
C ASP A 112 -17.33 13.36 -5.00
N THR A 113 -16.01 13.27 -5.20
CA THR A 113 -15.34 14.00 -6.29
C THR A 113 -15.80 13.43 -7.63
N GLU A 114 -16.42 14.22 -8.51
CA GLU A 114 -16.95 13.71 -9.79
C GLU A 114 -15.86 13.21 -10.75
N THR A 115 -14.81 14.02 -10.94
CA THR A 115 -13.71 13.73 -11.87
C THR A 115 -12.40 13.65 -11.12
N ILE A 116 -11.70 12.51 -11.25
CA ILE A 116 -10.38 12.29 -10.66
C ILE A 116 -9.40 11.99 -11.79
N HIS A 117 -8.23 12.63 -11.76
CA HIS A 117 -7.18 12.43 -12.74
C HIS A 117 -6.72 10.96 -12.80
N GLU A 118 -6.50 10.42 -14.00
CA GLU A 118 -6.23 8.98 -14.20
C GLU A 118 -4.95 8.48 -13.53
N THR A 119 -3.95 9.35 -13.38
CA THR A 119 -2.69 9.02 -12.70
C THR A 119 -2.76 9.14 -11.17
N PHE A 120 -3.87 9.68 -10.63
CA PHE A 120 -4.02 9.88 -9.20
C PHE A 120 -4.00 8.54 -8.47
N ARG A 121 -3.23 8.43 -7.39
CA ARG A 121 -3.32 7.29 -6.46
C ARG A 121 -3.17 7.74 -5.02
N LEU A 122 -4.02 7.21 -4.15
CA LEU A 122 -3.95 7.44 -2.72
C LEU A 122 -3.30 6.25 -2.03
N TRP A 123 -2.11 6.46 -1.49
CA TRP A 123 -1.37 5.51 -0.68
C TRP A 123 -1.56 5.85 0.80
N MET A 124 -1.72 4.82 1.63
CA MET A 124 -1.84 4.98 3.07
C MET A 124 -1.00 3.95 3.81
N THR A 125 -0.42 4.34 4.94
CA THR A 125 0.15 3.38 5.89
C THR A 125 -0.61 3.42 7.20
N THR A 126 -0.93 2.25 7.75
CA THR A 126 -1.72 2.15 8.98
C THR A 126 -1.26 0.99 9.84
N GLU A 127 -1.28 1.17 11.16
CA GLU A 127 -1.32 0.06 12.10
C GLU A 127 -2.74 -0.49 12.21
N VAL A 128 -2.87 -1.70 12.76
CA VAL A 128 -4.18 -2.32 13.01
C VAL A 128 -4.91 -1.51 14.07
N HIS A 129 -6.10 -1.02 13.75
CA HIS A 129 -6.93 -0.25 14.67
C HIS A 129 -8.40 -0.74 14.65
N PRO A 130 -9.03 -1.05 15.80
CA PRO A 130 -10.40 -1.58 15.85
C PRO A 130 -11.48 -0.66 15.27
N GLN A 131 -11.23 0.66 15.31
CA GLN A 131 -12.16 1.69 14.80
C GLN A 131 -11.79 2.18 13.39
N PHE A 132 -10.87 1.51 12.70
CA PHE A 132 -10.54 1.87 11.33
C PHE A 132 -11.77 1.70 10.42
N PRO A 133 -12.10 2.65 9.53
CA PRO A 133 -13.31 2.56 8.72
C PRO A 133 -13.34 1.30 7.83
N ILE A 134 -14.35 0.47 8.04
CA ILE A 134 -14.53 -0.79 7.30
C ILE A 134 -14.74 -0.52 5.80
N GLY A 135 -15.49 0.54 5.47
CA GLY A 135 -15.73 0.92 4.07
C GLY A 135 -14.44 1.19 3.31
N LEU A 136 -13.50 1.89 3.94
CA LEU A 136 -12.18 2.18 3.36
C LEU A 136 -11.35 0.89 3.16
N LEU A 137 -11.43 -0.06 4.09
CA LEU A 137 -10.79 -1.38 3.93
C LEU A 137 -11.44 -2.23 2.84
N GLN A 138 -12.74 -2.06 2.60
CA GLN A 138 -13.47 -2.80 1.56
C GLN A 138 -13.13 -2.27 0.16
N SER A 139 -12.99 -0.95 0.01
CA SER A 139 -12.68 -0.31 -1.28
C SER A 139 -11.19 -0.30 -1.62
N ALA A 140 -10.31 -0.60 -0.66
CA ALA A 140 -8.87 -0.56 -0.85
C ALA A 140 -8.26 -1.89 -1.34
N ILE A 141 -7.11 -1.78 -2.01
CA ILE A 141 -6.12 -2.86 -2.10
C ILE A 141 -5.30 -2.84 -0.81
N LYS A 142 -5.20 -4.00 -0.13
CA LYS A 142 -4.47 -4.14 1.13
C LYS A 142 -3.23 -4.98 0.89
N PHE A 143 -2.10 -4.51 1.39
CA PHE A 143 -0.85 -5.26 1.34
C PHE A 143 -0.06 -5.11 2.64
N THR A 144 0.88 -6.01 2.86
CA THR A 144 1.86 -5.94 3.94
C THR A 144 3.25 -5.94 3.35
N ASN A 145 4.15 -5.14 3.90
CA ASN A 145 5.54 -5.09 3.46
C ASN A 145 6.42 -6.05 4.27
N GLU A 146 5.99 -7.29 4.49
CA GLU A 146 6.79 -8.19 5.33
C GLU A 146 8.11 -8.57 4.66
N PRO A 147 9.23 -8.60 5.41
CA PRO A 147 10.47 -9.13 4.87
C PRO A 147 10.26 -10.60 4.47
N PRO A 148 10.80 -11.03 3.31
CA PRO A 148 10.60 -12.39 2.84
C PRO A 148 11.08 -13.40 3.88
N GLN A 149 10.18 -14.27 4.33
CA GLN A 149 10.49 -15.28 5.33
C GLN A 149 11.35 -16.40 4.72
N GLY A 150 12.59 -16.53 5.20
CA GLY A 150 13.52 -17.60 4.84
C GLY A 150 14.67 -17.16 3.92
N ILE A 151 15.82 -17.84 4.06
CA ILE A 151 17.10 -17.47 3.42
C ILE A 151 16.96 -17.31 1.89
N ARG A 152 16.25 -18.23 1.22
CA ARG A 152 16.04 -18.19 -0.24
C ARG A 152 15.28 -16.92 -0.68
N ALA A 153 14.26 -16.54 0.08
CA ALA A 153 13.44 -15.38 -0.24
C ALA A 153 14.18 -14.07 0.11
N SER A 154 14.96 -14.06 1.19
CA SER A 154 15.89 -12.96 1.50
C SER A 154 16.95 -12.77 0.42
N MET A 155 17.55 -13.85 -0.09
CA MET A 155 18.50 -13.79 -1.22
C MET A 155 17.84 -13.29 -2.50
N LYS A 156 16.61 -13.73 -2.82
CA LYS A 156 15.87 -13.26 -4.00
C LYS A 156 15.60 -11.75 -3.94
N ARG A 157 15.20 -11.22 -2.78
CA ARG A 157 15.03 -9.77 -2.56
C ARG A 157 16.35 -9.01 -2.70
N THR A 158 17.43 -9.51 -2.09
CA THR A 158 18.76 -8.90 -2.23
C THR A 158 19.22 -8.89 -3.68
N TYR A 159 19.00 -9.97 -4.43
CA TYR A 159 19.37 -10.04 -5.84
C TYR A 159 18.54 -9.09 -6.72
N GLN A 160 17.22 -8.99 -6.49
CA GLN A 160 16.36 -7.99 -7.14
C GLN A 160 16.87 -6.56 -6.87
N ASN A 161 17.27 -6.26 -5.64
CA ASN A 161 17.82 -4.96 -5.27
C ASN A 161 19.23 -4.68 -5.83
N ILE A 162 19.97 -5.69 -6.31
CA ILE A 162 21.35 -5.55 -6.82
C ILE A 162 21.40 -5.29 -8.32
N THR A 163 20.31 -5.48 -9.07
CA THR A 163 20.36 -5.50 -10.55
C THR A 163 20.36 -4.11 -11.22
N ASP A 164 20.32 -3.00 -10.47
CA ASP A 164 20.45 -1.64 -11.04
C ASP A 164 21.78 -0.98 -10.63
N ARG A 165 22.85 -1.36 -11.32
CA ARG A 165 24.06 -0.55 -11.46
C ARG A 165 24.36 -0.29 -12.94
#